data_AF-A0A0G1RD20-F1
#
_entry.id   AF-A0A0G1RD20-F1
#
_cell.length_a   1.000
_cell.length_b   1.000
_cell.length_c   1.000
_cell.angle_alpha   90.00
_cell.angle_beta   90.00
_cell.angle_gamma   90.00
#
_symmetry.space_group_name_H-M   'P 1'
#
loop_
_entity.id
_entity.type
_entity.pdbx_description
1 polymer ?
#
loop_
_entity_poly.entity_id
_entity_poly.type
_entity_poly.pdbx_seq_one_letter_code
_entity_poly.pdbx_strand_id
1 'polypeptide(L)'
;MPYDPRPISEGGNRGIDETFSRKAPEGKFRVVGVDTFDGDDWHEGDFDTLEEARTHVEKKTEGKQMLKMHIYDDEGRHVGEGGTF
;
A
#
# COMPACT_ATOMS: atom_id res chain seq x y z
N MET A 1 -3.16 28.66 20.20
CA MET A 1 -2.66 27.34 19.77
C MET A 1 -1.47 27.61 18.86
N PRO A 2 -0.26 27.10 19.14
CA PRO A 2 0.89 27.34 18.28
C PRO A 2 0.71 26.59 16.96
N TYR A 3 1.01 27.28 15.85
CA TYR A 3 0.95 26.77 14.49
C TYR A 3 2.06 25.74 14.26
N ASP A 4 1.67 24.51 13.87
CA ASP A 4 2.56 23.41 13.50
C ASP A 4 2.79 23.46 11.97
N PRO A 5 4.02 23.72 11.48
CA PRO A 5 4.31 23.98 10.07
C PRO A 5 4.34 22.72 9.19
N ARG A 6 3.86 21.57 9.66
CA ARG A 6 3.85 20.35 8.85
C ARG A 6 2.89 20.51 7.66
N PRO A 7 3.32 20.08 6.45
CA PRO A 7 2.47 20.16 5.27
C PRO A 7 1.23 19.30 5.50
N ILE A 8 0.06 19.96 5.50
CA ILE A 8 -1.23 19.29 5.45
C ILE A 8 -1.30 18.49 4.14
N SER A 9 -1.19 17.17 4.24
CA SER A 9 -1.42 16.25 3.13
C SER A 9 -2.90 16.34 2.76
N GLU A 10 -3.23 17.22 1.81
CA GLU A 10 -4.57 17.37 1.25
C GLU A 10 -4.91 16.12 0.43
N GLY A 11 -5.53 15.15 1.10
CA GLY A 11 -6.25 14.06 0.46
C GLY A 11 -5.51 12.73 0.45
N GLY A 12 -6.00 11.79 1.27
CA GLY A 12 -5.79 10.37 1.04
C GLY A 12 -5.46 9.58 2.31
N ASN A 13 -6.50 8.95 2.85
CA ASN A 13 -6.43 7.72 3.65
C ASN A 13 -5.66 7.86 4.99
N ARG A 14 -6.40 7.81 6.10
CA ARG A 14 -5.88 8.02 7.47
C ARG A 14 -4.83 7.00 7.96
N GLY A 15 -4.49 5.98 7.18
CA GLY A 15 -3.61 4.88 7.63
C GLY A 15 -2.14 4.99 7.23
N ILE A 16 -1.79 5.82 6.23
CA ILE A 16 -0.37 6.04 5.92
C ILE A 16 0.21 7.16 6.78
N ASP A 17 0.59 6.82 8.01
CA ASP A 17 1.38 7.69 8.85
C ASP A 17 2.63 8.22 8.10
N GLU A 18 3.14 9.39 8.49
CA GLU A 18 4.35 10.01 7.90
C GLU A 18 5.58 9.06 7.91
N THR A 19 5.53 7.97 8.69
CA THR A 19 6.50 6.88 8.76
C THR A 19 6.29 5.74 7.77
N PHE A 20 5.11 5.55 7.19
CA PHE A 20 4.83 4.45 6.27
C PHE A 20 5.17 4.84 4.83
N SER A 21 6.41 4.55 4.44
CA SER A 21 6.86 4.76 3.07
C SER A 21 6.21 3.72 2.14
N ARG A 22 5.31 4.18 1.26
CA ARG A 22 4.79 3.37 0.14
C ARG A 22 5.88 3.02 -0.88
N LYS A 23 7.01 3.73 -0.84
CA LYS A 23 8.16 3.51 -1.72
C LYS A 23 8.80 2.16 -1.41
N ALA A 24 8.90 1.31 -2.42
CA ALA A 24 9.66 0.08 -2.33
C ALA A 24 11.18 0.39 -2.22
N PRO A 25 12.00 -0.57 -1.74
CA PRO A 25 13.44 -0.52 -1.93
C PRO A 25 13.82 -0.40 -3.41
N GLU A 26 15.00 0.13 -3.72
CA GLU A 26 15.45 0.38 -5.10
C GLU A 26 15.33 -0.88 -5.98
N GLY A 27 14.68 -0.73 -7.14
CA GLY A 27 14.43 -1.83 -8.09
C GLY A 27 13.40 -2.88 -7.63
N LYS A 28 12.70 -2.66 -6.52
CA LYS A 28 11.69 -3.58 -5.97
C LYS A 28 10.27 -3.03 -6.08
N PHE A 29 9.32 -3.88 -5.72
CA PHE A 29 7.89 -3.60 -5.66
C PHE A 29 7.35 -3.89 -4.26
N ARG A 30 6.73 -2.91 -3.62
CA ARG A 30 6.15 -3.03 -2.28
C ARG A 30 4.66 -3.32 -2.39
N VAL A 31 4.21 -4.36 -1.69
CA VAL A 31 2.79 -4.66 -1.54
C VAL A 31 2.31 -4.14 -0.19
N VAL A 32 1.23 -3.36 -0.22
CA VAL A 32 0.55 -2.81 0.96
C VAL A 32 -0.84 -3.41 1.02
N GLY A 33 -1.15 -4.12 2.10
CA GLY A 33 -2.51 -4.56 2.39
C GLY A 33 -3.29 -3.43 3.03
N VAL A 34 -4.56 -3.31 2.65
CA VAL A 34 -5.54 -2.38 3.19
C VAL A 34 -6.78 -3.20 3.51
N ASP A 35 -7.10 -3.28 4.80
CA ASP A 35 -8.39 -3.78 5.22
C ASP A 35 -9.40 -2.63 5.09
N THR A 36 -10.39 -2.86 4.24
CA THR A 36 -11.39 -1.84 3.91
C THR A 36 -12.52 -1.76 4.94
N PHE A 37 -12.56 -2.68 5.91
CA PHE A 37 -13.55 -2.68 6.97
C PHE A 37 -13.16 -1.75 8.12
N ASP A 38 -11.92 -1.84 8.61
CA ASP A 38 -11.38 -1.02 9.71
C ASP A 38 -10.50 0.13 9.22
N GLY A 39 -10.02 0.07 7.97
CA GLY A 39 -9.17 1.08 7.36
C GLY A 39 -7.70 0.95 7.73
N ASP A 40 -7.31 -0.16 8.34
CA ASP A 40 -5.91 -0.44 8.68
C ASP A 40 -5.12 -0.84 7.43
N ASP A 41 -3.88 -0.37 7.36
CA ASP A 41 -2.93 -0.79 6.33
C ASP A 41 -1.64 -1.36 6.92
N TRP A 42 -1.03 -2.27 6.17
CA TRP A 42 0.21 -2.93 6.58
C TRP A 42 1.12 -3.21 5.39
N HIS A 43 2.42 -3.31 5.69
CA HIS A 43 3.41 -3.79 4.74
C HIS A 43 3.28 -5.31 4.62
N GLU A 44 2.82 -5.80 3.46
CA GLU A 44 2.69 -7.22 3.18
C GLU A 44 4.03 -7.85 2.76
N GLY A 45 4.82 -7.12 1.96
CA GLY A 45 6.15 -7.57 1.52
C GLY A 45 6.75 -6.72 0.40
N ASP A 46 8.04 -6.93 0.13
CA ASP A 46 8.78 -6.34 -0.98
C ASP A 46 9.22 -7.45 -1.95
N PHE A 47 9.00 -7.27 -3.24
CA PHE A 47 9.20 -8.25 -4.31
C PHE A 47 10.17 -7.70 -5.35
N ASP A 48 10.95 -8.58 -5.99
CA ASP A 48 11.93 -8.15 -7.00
C ASP A 48 11.29 -7.88 -8.36
N THR A 49 10.11 -8.45 -8.63
CA THR A 49 9.37 -8.22 -9.89
C THR A 49 7.90 -7.87 -9.66
N LEU A 50 7.34 -7.12 -10.62
CA LEU A 50 5.91 -6.78 -10.62
C LEU A 50 5.02 -8.02 -10.77
N GLU A 51 5.49 -9.03 -11.51
CA GLU A 51 4.75 -10.28 -11.71
C GLU A 51 4.63 -11.09 -10.41
N GLU A 52 5.71 -11.16 -9.62
CA GLU A 52 5.67 -11.79 -8.30
C GLU A 52 4.75 -11.04 -7.34
N ALA A 53 4.82 -9.71 -7.31
CA ALA A 53 3.94 -8.88 -6.50
C ALA A 53 2.46 -9.10 -6.86
N ARG A 54 2.14 -9.14 -8.17
CA ARG A 54 0.78 -9.42 -8.66
C ARG A 54 0.31 -10.82 -8.28
N THR A 55 1.14 -11.83 -8.51
CA THR A 55 0.83 -13.22 -8.17
C THR A 55 0.58 -13.37 -6.66
N HIS A 56 1.35 -12.66 -5.83
CA HIS A 56 1.16 -12.65 -4.38
C HIS A 56 -0.16 -11.99 -3.99
N VAL A 57 -0.45 -10.82 -4.56
CA VAL A 57 -1.71 -10.10 -4.33
C VAL A 57 -2.92 -10.94 -4.73
N GLU A 58 -2.91 -11.54 -5.92
CA GLU A 58 -3.98 -12.41 -6.40
C GLU A 58 -4.22 -13.59 -5.44
N LYS A 59 -3.17 -14.32 -5.06
CA LYS A 59 -3.28 -15.44 -4.11
C LYS A 59 -3.76 -15.02 -2.72
N LYS A 60 -3.36 -13.83 -2.27
CA LYS A 60 -3.73 -13.33 -0.93
C LYS A 60 -5.14 -12.80 -0.85
N THR A 61 -5.65 -12.28 -1.97
CA THR A 61 -7.00 -11.72 -2.08
C THR A 61 -8.02 -12.72 -2.61
N GLU A 62 -7.57 -13.83 -3.19
CA GLU A 62 -8.45 -14.93 -3.60
C GLU A 62 -9.32 -15.42 -2.43
N GLY A 63 -10.65 -15.32 -2.62
CA GLY A 63 -11.63 -15.74 -1.62
C GLY A 63 -11.75 -14.84 -0.38
N LYS A 64 -11.04 -13.71 -0.33
CA LYS A 64 -11.17 -12.72 0.75
C LYS A 64 -12.01 -11.54 0.31
N GLN A 65 -12.98 -11.19 1.14
CA GLN A 65 -13.78 -9.97 1.00
C GLN A 65 -13.20 -8.89 1.91
N MET A 66 -13.45 -7.61 1.58
CA MET A 66 -12.99 -6.45 2.34
C MET A 66 -11.46 -6.28 2.44
N LEU A 67 -10.69 -7.00 1.61
CA LEU A 67 -9.24 -6.88 1.54
C LEU A 67 -8.84 -6.31 0.19
N LYS A 68 -8.17 -5.15 0.21
CA LYS A 68 -7.55 -4.56 -0.96
C LYS A 68 -6.05 -4.51 -0.79
N MET A 69 -5.30 -4.89 -1.81
CA MET A 69 -3.84 -4.81 -1.80
C MET A 69 -3.37 -3.90 -2.93
N HIS A 70 -2.38 -3.07 -2.64
CA HIS A 70 -1.78 -2.12 -3.56
C HIS A 70 -0.31 -2.43 -3.78
N ILE A 71 0.16 -2.24 -5.00
CA ILE A 71 1.55 -2.46 -5.40
C ILE A 71 2.16 -1.11 -5.77
N TYR A 72 3.28 -0.80 -5.13
CA TYR A 72 4.04 0.42 -5.36
C TYR A 72 5.46 0.09 -5.85
N ASP A 73 6.00 0.93 -6.73
CA ASP A 73 7.39 0.81 -7.17
C ASP A 73 8.37 1.52 -6.23
N ASP A 74 9.64 1.50 -6.61
CA ASP A 74 10.74 2.16 -5.93
C ASP A 74 10.75 3.68 -6.12
N GLU A 75 9.82 4.26 -6.89
CA GLU A 75 9.53 5.69 -6.92
C GLU A 75 8.30 6.04 -6.05
N GLY A 76 7.66 5.03 -5.45
CA GLY A 76 6.42 5.16 -4.67
C GLY A 76 5.18 5.33 -5.55
N ARG A 77 5.28 5.07 -6.86
CA ARG A 77 4.17 5.11 -7.79
C ARG A 77 3.35 3.85 -7.65
N HIS A 78 2.03 4.01 -7.67
CA HIS A 78 1.10 2.89 -7.69
C HIS A 78 1.12 2.23 -9.08
N VAL A 79 1.52 0.95 -9.14
CA VAL A 79 1.71 0.19 -10.39
C VAL A 79 0.75 -1.00 -10.55
N GLY A 80 -0.04 -1.29 -9.51
CA GLY A 80 -1.06 -2.33 -9.55
C GLY A 80 -1.84 -2.42 -8.25
N GLU A 81 -2.97 -3.10 -8.30
CA GLU A 81 -3.79 -3.43 -7.14
C GLU A 81 -4.54 -4.74 -7.37
N GLY A 82 -5.06 -5.32 -6.30
CA GLY A 82 -5.95 -6.48 -6.37
C GLY A 82 -6.77 -6.65 -5.09
N GLY A 83 -7.77 -7.53 -5.17
CA GLY A 83 -8.75 -7.73 -4.12
C GLY A 83 -10.04 -6.93 -4.28
N THR A 84 -10.99 -7.23 -3.40
CA THR A 84 -12.38 -6.77 -3.49
C THR A 84 -12.84 -6.25 -2.15
N PHE A 85 -13.61 -5.15 -2.20
CA PHE A 85 -14.35 -4.61 -1.06
C PHE A 85 -15.70 -5.33 -0.91
#